data_AF-A0A3G9JRB9-F1
#
_entry.id   AF-A0A3G9JRB9-F1
#
_cell.length_a   1.000
_cell.length_b   1.000
_cell.length_c   1.000
_cell.angle_alpha   90.00
_cell.angle_beta   90.00
_cell.angle_gamma   90.00
#
_symmetry.space_group_name_H-M   'P 1'
#
loop_
_entity.id
_entity.type
_entity.pdbx_description
1 polymer ?
#
loop_
_entity_poly.entity_id
_entity_poly.type
_entity_poly.pdbx_seq_one_letter_code
_entity_poly.pdbx_strand_id
1 'polypeptide(L)'
;MKQTEFVCTKTPAIEKEFEVGTILAQVLEARSFTKEAFEKIGQDYDFDASMIDHGEDFLKTFQSKIENKEKFLFVADTALDSLFSVLIFIRLLAKIKIPFEVKYIHKDEYMLRGNILIFRDHSISLFNRSEDINITINEGPLALSTIACSIASLYGLEKYSLALGAIGVLCSTTPLLKQNRTLFIRGREILEEERYFTFERIMITKEKRNNMLLYGGDGHVSYSAPMVRSRVVYPLETYVEKNPEIHWNRLLQYFLNPKKQGGTYQKFGEALSTIKADHEEPQNDYTPIVTTLEDITKDAIKEMEKALEPYGVGNLRPFFKIKDAEIESIRKFDMSRGLELSFRTSHGLVKATAYDVPIAHTKLKKGDHLDIEGSLYISSFSGLPTIKMEDIAVK
;
A
#
# COMPACT_ATOMS: atom_id res chain seq x y z
N MET A 1 26.04 -19.31 -1.55
CA MET A 1 26.58 -18.07 -0.93
C MET A 1 25.99 -17.98 0.46
N LYS A 2 26.78 -17.74 1.52
CA LYS A 2 26.21 -17.46 2.84
C LYS A 2 25.50 -16.11 2.74
N GLN A 3 24.18 -16.09 2.89
CA GLN A 3 23.44 -14.83 3.09
C GLN A 3 24.06 -14.11 4.30
N THR A 4 24.35 -12.83 4.12
CA THR A 4 24.83 -11.95 5.18
C THR A 4 23.67 -11.73 6.15
N GLU A 5 23.84 -12.07 7.43
CA GLU A 5 22.86 -11.81 8.49
C GLU A 5 23.29 -10.60 9.32
N PHE A 6 22.33 -9.85 9.87
CA PHE A 6 22.61 -8.70 10.74
C PHE A 6 22.48 -9.11 12.20
N VAL A 7 23.60 -9.03 12.93
CA VAL A 7 23.64 -9.27 14.37
C VAL A 7 23.67 -7.93 15.09
N CYS A 8 22.63 -7.64 15.86
CA CYS A 8 22.55 -6.41 16.63
C CYS A 8 23.58 -6.40 17.77
N THR A 9 24.21 -5.24 18.00
CA THR A 9 25.25 -5.02 19.02
C THR A 9 24.92 -3.88 19.98
N LYS A 10 23.93 -3.05 19.64
CA LYS A 10 23.58 -1.82 20.38
C LYS A 10 22.12 -1.79 20.83
N THR A 11 21.41 -2.92 20.76
CA THR A 11 19.98 -3.01 21.09
C THR A 11 19.63 -2.38 22.46
N PRO A 12 20.33 -2.70 23.57
CA PRO A 12 19.98 -2.10 24.88
C PRO A 12 20.18 -0.59 24.94
N ALA A 13 21.13 -0.05 24.17
CA ALA A 13 21.34 1.40 24.10
C ALA A 13 20.19 2.07 23.32
N ILE A 14 19.75 1.46 22.21
CA ILE A 14 18.65 1.97 21.38
C ILE A 14 17.31 1.87 22.12
N GLU A 15 17.02 0.77 22.83
CA GLU A 15 15.83 0.64 23.66
C GLU A 15 15.70 1.82 24.63
N LYS A 16 16.81 2.18 25.28
CA LYS A 16 16.86 3.30 26.22
C LYS A 16 16.78 4.67 25.55
N GLU A 17 17.48 4.86 24.44
CA GLU A 17 17.54 6.16 23.74
C GLU A 17 16.22 6.51 23.04
N PHE A 18 15.57 5.51 22.44
CA PHE A 18 14.35 5.66 21.64
C PHE A 18 13.09 5.34 22.46
N GLU A 19 13.23 4.77 23.66
CA GLU A 19 12.13 4.35 24.54
C GLU A 19 11.21 3.33 23.86
N VAL A 20 11.81 2.31 23.23
CA VAL A 20 11.12 1.27 22.46
C VAL A 20 11.48 -0.14 22.94
N GLY A 21 10.61 -1.12 22.64
CA GLY A 21 10.86 -2.53 22.91
C GLY A 21 11.92 -3.17 22.01
N THR A 22 12.39 -4.36 22.42
CA THR A 22 13.55 -5.07 21.86
C THR A 22 13.47 -5.30 20.36
N ILE A 23 12.34 -5.83 19.86
CA ILE A 23 12.17 -6.11 18.43
C ILE A 23 12.27 -4.82 17.60
N LEU A 24 11.62 -3.74 18.05
CA LEU A 24 11.69 -2.46 17.33
C LEU A 24 13.10 -1.88 17.40
N ALA A 25 13.77 -1.93 18.56
CA ALA A 25 15.17 -1.50 18.70
C ALA A 25 16.12 -2.24 17.74
N GLN A 26 15.97 -3.57 17.60
CA GLN A 26 16.75 -4.37 16.64
C GLN A 26 16.53 -3.89 15.20
N VAL A 27 15.29 -3.58 14.83
CA VAL A 27 14.96 -3.05 13.49
C VAL A 27 15.56 -1.67 13.26
N LEU A 28 15.50 -0.79 14.25
CA LEU A 28 16.08 0.55 14.17
C LEU A 28 17.61 0.48 14.04
N GLU A 29 18.26 -0.44 14.76
CA GLU A 29 19.69 -0.69 14.65
C GLU A 29 20.07 -1.18 13.24
N ALA A 30 19.39 -2.22 12.77
CA ALA A 30 19.66 -2.84 11.47
C ALA A 30 19.50 -1.87 10.30
N ARG A 31 18.59 -0.91 10.44
CA ARG A 31 18.35 0.14 9.43
C ARG A 31 19.14 1.42 9.68
N SER A 32 19.97 1.46 10.71
CA SER A 32 20.77 2.65 11.08
C SER A 32 19.92 3.90 11.28
N PHE A 33 18.75 3.78 11.92
CA PHE A 33 17.90 4.93 12.21
C PHE A 33 18.55 5.85 13.24
N THR A 34 18.53 7.14 12.98
CA THR A 34 18.75 8.16 14.01
C THR A 34 17.43 8.43 14.75
N LYS A 35 17.52 8.98 15.97
CA LYS A 35 16.33 9.38 16.75
C LYS A 35 15.45 10.36 15.99
N GLU A 36 16.06 11.37 15.37
CA GLU A 36 15.36 12.34 14.52
C GLU A 36 14.67 11.67 13.32
N ALA A 37 15.31 10.70 12.66
CA ALA A 37 14.70 9.97 11.55
C ALA A 37 13.51 9.10 12.01
N PHE A 38 13.60 8.52 13.20
CA PHE A 38 12.52 7.73 13.78
C PHE A 38 11.31 8.59 14.16
N GLU A 39 11.54 9.73 14.81
CA GLU A 39 10.49 10.69 15.15
C GLU A 39 9.74 11.18 13.90
N LYS A 40 10.46 11.37 12.78
CA LYS A 40 9.87 11.74 11.48
C LYS A 40 8.98 10.66 10.86
N ILE A 41 9.10 9.37 11.23
CA ILE A 41 8.21 8.32 10.70
C ILE A 41 6.77 8.53 11.15
N GLY A 42 6.58 8.94 12.40
CA GLY A 42 5.27 9.18 13.01
C GLY A 42 4.71 10.57 12.75
N GLN A 43 5.47 11.44 12.08
CA GLN A 43 5.02 12.79 11.78
C GLN A 43 3.86 12.77 10.78
N ASP A 44 2.82 13.52 11.11
CA ASP A 44 1.72 13.78 10.19
C ASP A 44 2.09 14.96 9.29
N TYR A 45 2.16 14.73 7.98
CA TYR A 45 2.59 15.74 7.01
C TYR A 45 1.39 16.40 6.35
N ASP A 46 1.44 17.73 6.24
CA ASP A 46 0.45 18.47 5.47
C ASP A 46 0.65 18.30 3.96
N PHE A 47 -0.47 18.38 3.24
CA PHE A 47 -0.51 18.32 1.78
C PHE A 47 -0.40 19.73 1.20
N ASP A 48 0.81 20.30 1.26
CA ASP A 48 1.12 21.62 0.71
C ASP A 48 1.79 21.49 -0.66
N ALA A 49 1.04 21.81 -1.71
CA ALA A 49 1.55 21.77 -3.08
C ALA A 49 2.54 22.90 -3.39
N SER A 50 2.61 23.99 -2.60
CA SER A 50 3.58 25.06 -2.83
C SER A 50 5.03 24.66 -2.56
N MET A 51 5.21 23.63 -1.72
CA MET A 51 6.52 23.07 -1.37
C MET A 51 7.05 22.07 -2.42
N ILE A 52 6.27 21.82 -3.48
CA ILE A 52 6.64 20.93 -4.58
C ILE A 52 7.31 21.78 -5.66
N ASP A 53 8.33 21.22 -6.32
CA ASP A 53 8.98 21.90 -7.44
C ASP A 53 7.96 22.24 -8.54
N HIS A 54 8.00 23.49 -9.02
CA HIS A 54 6.99 24.12 -9.89
C HIS A 54 5.54 24.14 -9.36
N GLY A 55 5.32 23.74 -8.11
CA GLY A 55 3.99 23.65 -7.50
C GLY A 55 3.34 25.01 -7.29
N GLU A 56 4.08 26.03 -6.85
CA GLU A 56 3.54 27.39 -6.67
C GLU A 56 3.03 27.99 -7.99
N ASP A 57 3.82 27.87 -9.06
CA ASP A 57 3.45 28.37 -10.39
C ASP A 57 2.25 27.62 -10.97
N PHE A 58 2.22 26.30 -10.78
CA PHE A 58 1.08 25.47 -11.14
C PHE A 58 -0.18 25.93 -10.40
N LEU A 59 -0.10 26.12 -9.08
CA LEU A 59 -1.24 26.52 -8.25
C LEU A 59 -1.79 27.89 -8.65
N LYS A 60 -0.92 28.89 -8.83
CA LYS A 60 -1.32 30.24 -9.27
C LYS A 60 -2.05 30.18 -10.61
N THR A 61 -1.49 29.43 -11.56
CA THR A 61 -2.08 29.29 -12.90
C THR A 61 -3.41 28.56 -12.83
N PHE A 62 -3.44 27.40 -12.16
CA PHE A 62 -4.65 26.59 -11.98
C PHE A 62 -5.77 27.36 -11.27
N GLN A 63 -5.44 28.15 -10.24
CA GLN A 63 -6.38 29.01 -9.53
C GLN A 63 -6.99 30.06 -10.45
N SER A 64 -6.15 30.79 -11.21
CA SER A 64 -6.61 31.79 -12.18
C SER A 64 -7.62 31.18 -13.19
N LYS A 65 -7.32 29.98 -13.69
CA LYS A 65 -8.21 29.23 -14.60
C LYS A 65 -9.55 28.84 -13.96
N ILE A 66 -9.53 28.44 -12.69
CA ILE A 66 -10.74 28.13 -11.92
C ILE A 66 -11.58 29.39 -11.69
N GLU A 67 -10.97 30.50 -11.30
CA GLU A 67 -11.66 31.78 -11.05
C GLU A 67 -12.38 32.29 -12.31
N ASN A 68 -11.75 32.10 -13.47
CA ASN A 68 -12.33 32.42 -14.78
C ASN A 68 -13.35 31.39 -15.30
N LYS A 69 -13.62 30.31 -14.55
CA LYS A 69 -14.50 29.20 -14.92
C LYS A 69 -14.14 28.54 -16.26
N GLU A 70 -12.85 28.49 -16.55
CA GLU A 70 -12.37 27.92 -17.80
C GLU A 70 -12.50 26.39 -17.80
N LYS A 71 -12.71 25.82 -19.00
CA LYS A 71 -12.82 24.37 -19.15
C LYS A 71 -11.44 23.71 -19.11
N PHE A 72 -11.34 22.59 -18.41
CA PHE A 72 -10.16 21.73 -18.41
C PHE A 72 -10.35 20.49 -19.29
N LEU A 73 -9.28 20.08 -19.96
CA LEU A 73 -9.18 18.82 -20.68
C LEU A 73 -8.16 17.93 -19.97
N PHE A 74 -8.54 16.69 -19.65
CA PHE A 74 -7.64 15.70 -19.06
C PHE A 74 -7.11 14.76 -20.12
N VAL A 75 -5.79 14.57 -20.11
CA VAL A 75 -5.06 13.57 -20.89
C VAL A 75 -4.26 12.73 -19.91
N ALA A 76 -4.34 11.41 -19.99
CA ALA A 76 -3.61 10.53 -19.10
C ALA A 76 -3.07 9.30 -19.84
N ASP A 77 -1.97 8.76 -19.35
CA ASP A 77 -1.53 7.41 -19.66
C ASP A 77 -2.39 6.35 -18.95
N THR A 78 -2.03 5.08 -19.14
CA THR A 78 -2.78 3.95 -18.61
C THR A 78 -2.32 3.53 -17.21
N ALA A 79 -1.37 4.24 -16.60
CA ALA A 79 -0.92 3.91 -15.26
C ALA A 79 -2.06 4.12 -14.25
N LEU A 80 -2.12 3.27 -13.22
CA LEU A 80 -3.17 3.37 -12.22
C LEU A 80 -3.00 4.60 -11.31
N ASP A 81 -1.78 5.02 -11.00
CA ASP A 81 -1.57 6.26 -10.25
C ASP A 81 -2.08 7.49 -11.01
N SER A 82 -1.87 7.54 -12.34
CA SER A 82 -2.46 8.55 -13.24
C SER A 82 -3.99 8.48 -13.22
N LEU A 83 -4.59 7.28 -13.26
CA LEU A 83 -6.04 7.10 -13.14
C LEU A 83 -6.60 7.72 -11.85
N PHE A 84 -5.99 7.39 -10.70
CA PHE A 84 -6.43 7.89 -9.40
C PHE A 84 -6.21 9.39 -9.26
N SER A 85 -5.12 9.93 -9.83
CA SER A 85 -4.85 11.36 -9.91
C SER A 85 -5.93 12.10 -10.73
N VAL A 86 -6.28 11.59 -11.90
CA VAL A 86 -7.38 12.13 -12.72
C VAL A 86 -8.70 12.10 -11.95
N LEU A 87 -9.01 10.99 -11.27
CA LEU A 87 -10.23 10.86 -10.45
C LEU A 87 -10.31 11.92 -9.35
N ILE A 88 -9.19 12.22 -8.68
CA ILE A 88 -9.12 13.27 -7.65
C ILE A 88 -9.46 14.65 -8.27
N PHE A 89 -8.82 15.00 -9.40
CA PHE A 89 -9.05 16.28 -10.07
C PHE A 89 -10.46 16.44 -10.62
N ILE A 90 -11.02 15.43 -11.32
CA ILE A 90 -12.37 15.57 -11.87
C ILE A 90 -13.43 15.68 -10.79
N ARG A 91 -13.21 15.02 -9.64
CA ARG A 91 -14.10 15.15 -8.48
C ARG A 91 -13.98 16.53 -7.83
N LEU A 92 -12.77 17.07 -7.73
CA LEU A 92 -12.54 18.45 -7.34
C LEU A 92 -13.31 19.39 -8.27
N LEU A 93 -13.06 19.36 -9.58
CA LEU A 93 -13.68 20.26 -10.55
C LEU A 93 -15.22 20.12 -10.56
N ALA A 94 -15.75 18.90 -10.42
CA ALA A 94 -17.18 18.67 -10.27
C ALA A 94 -17.75 19.35 -9.00
N LYS A 95 -17.04 19.25 -7.87
CA LYS A 95 -17.44 19.88 -6.60
C LYS A 95 -17.49 21.41 -6.73
N ILE A 96 -16.48 22.02 -7.37
CA ILE A 96 -16.41 23.47 -7.58
C ILE A 96 -17.13 23.95 -8.86
N LYS A 97 -17.82 23.04 -9.57
CA LYS A 97 -18.64 23.29 -10.77
C LYS A 97 -17.87 23.91 -11.95
N ILE A 98 -16.62 23.48 -12.13
CA ILE A 98 -15.79 23.86 -13.27
C ILE A 98 -15.97 22.83 -14.38
N PRO A 99 -16.22 23.24 -15.64
CA PRO A 99 -16.41 22.29 -16.73
C PRO A 99 -15.12 21.55 -17.03
N PHE A 100 -15.23 20.24 -17.28
CA PHE A 100 -14.11 19.43 -17.70
C PHE A 100 -14.51 18.39 -18.75
N GLU A 101 -13.52 17.87 -19.45
CA GLU A 101 -13.65 16.72 -20.33
C GLU A 101 -12.45 15.81 -20.12
N VAL A 102 -12.68 14.50 -20.12
CA VAL A 102 -11.60 13.52 -20.05
C VAL A 102 -11.50 12.84 -21.40
N LYS A 103 -10.32 12.91 -22.02
CA LYS A 103 -10.03 12.17 -23.25
C LYS A 103 -8.84 11.26 -23.01
N TYR A 104 -9.02 9.99 -23.30
CA TYR A 104 -7.87 9.12 -23.50
C TYR A 104 -7.23 9.48 -24.83
N ILE A 105 -5.96 9.88 -24.82
CA ILE A 105 -5.28 10.34 -26.03
C ILE A 105 -3.91 9.68 -26.11
N HIS A 106 -3.76 8.73 -27.04
CA HIS A 106 -2.47 8.12 -27.40
C HIS A 106 -1.74 8.88 -28.54
N LYS A 107 -2.25 10.06 -28.97
CA LYS A 107 -1.75 10.84 -30.13
C LYS A 107 -1.48 12.31 -29.79
N ASP A 108 -0.53 12.93 -30.49
CA ASP A 108 -0.01 14.29 -30.31
C ASP A 108 -0.96 15.29 -29.60
N GLU A 109 -0.66 15.52 -28.31
CA GLU A 109 -1.31 16.50 -27.44
C GLU A 109 -1.22 17.93 -28.01
N TYR A 110 -0.22 18.18 -28.86
CA TYR A 110 0.04 19.43 -29.55
C TYR A 110 -1.08 19.90 -30.50
N MET A 111 -2.05 19.04 -30.82
CA MET A 111 -3.25 19.37 -31.61
C MET A 111 -4.44 19.83 -30.76
N LEU A 112 -4.37 19.67 -29.44
CA LEU A 112 -5.44 20.04 -28.52
C LEU A 112 -5.34 21.54 -28.18
N ARG A 113 -6.49 22.15 -27.87
CA ARG A 113 -6.59 23.57 -27.53
C ARG A 113 -7.31 23.73 -26.19
N GLY A 114 -6.94 24.77 -25.45
CA GLY A 114 -7.50 25.09 -24.12
C GLY A 114 -6.54 24.72 -22.99
N ASN A 115 -7.07 24.68 -21.76
CA ASN A 115 -6.31 24.28 -20.58
C ASN A 115 -6.28 22.75 -20.48
N ILE A 116 -5.09 22.17 -20.60
CA ILE A 116 -4.90 20.73 -20.64
C ILE A 116 -4.12 20.30 -19.41
N LEU A 117 -4.66 19.34 -18.65
CA LEU A 117 -3.97 18.64 -17.59
C LEU A 117 -3.52 17.29 -18.11
N ILE A 118 -2.20 17.07 -18.16
CA ILE A 118 -1.56 15.88 -18.70
C ILE A 118 -0.99 15.07 -17.53
N PHE A 119 -1.32 13.78 -17.47
CA PHE A 119 -0.85 12.82 -16.46
C PHE A 119 -0.11 11.70 -17.18
N ARG A 120 1.21 11.85 -17.35
CA ARG A 120 2.02 10.90 -18.11
C ARG A 120 3.46 10.92 -17.64
N ASP A 121 4.15 9.79 -17.82
CA ASP A 121 5.61 9.68 -17.66
C ASP A 121 6.05 10.19 -16.29
N HIS A 122 5.30 9.80 -15.24
CA HIS A 122 5.56 10.22 -13.88
C HIS A 122 5.53 11.75 -13.71
N SER A 123 4.56 12.44 -14.32
CA SER A 123 4.39 13.88 -14.16
C SER A 123 2.93 14.33 -14.29
N ILE A 124 2.65 15.52 -13.74
CA ILE A 124 1.41 16.28 -13.95
C ILE A 124 1.78 17.60 -14.60
N SER A 125 1.29 17.85 -15.83
CA SER A 125 1.53 19.11 -16.54
C SER A 125 0.25 19.89 -16.77
N LEU A 126 0.33 21.21 -16.61
CA LEU A 126 -0.67 22.16 -17.08
C LEU A 126 -0.15 22.85 -18.34
N PHE A 127 -0.84 22.63 -19.45
CA PHE A 127 -0.46 23.12 -20.77
C PHE A 127 -1.59 23.96 -21.39
N ASN A 128 -1.25 25.12 -21.95
CA ASN A 128 -2.13 25.91 -22.80
C ASN A 128 -1.28 26.69 -23.83
N ARG A 129 -1.30 26.21 -25.08
CA ARG A 129 -0.52 26.79 -26.19
C ARG A 129 -0.87 28.24 -26.52
N SER A 130 -2.14 28.63 -26.37
CA SER A 130 -2.59 29.98 -26.73
C SER A 130 -2.09 31.04 -25.75
N GLU A 131 -1.70 30.62 -24.55
CA GLU A 131 -1.24 31.49 -23.47
C GLU A 131 0.22 31.22 -23.09
N ASP A 132 0.93 30.40 -23.88
CA ASP A 132 2.32 29.99 -23.64
C ASP A 132 2.55 29.37 -22.25
N ILE A 133 1.55 28.61 -21.76
CA ILE A 133 1.61 27.91 -20.48
C ILE A 133 2.14 26.49 -20.72
N ASN A 134 3.23 26.14 -20.04
CA ASN A 134 3.75 24.78 -19.95
C ASN A 134 4.44 24.58 -18.60
N ILE A 135 3.68 24.14 -17.60
CA ILE A 135 4.16 23.93 -16.24
C ILE A 135 4.07 22.44 -15.94
N THR A 136 5.18 21.82 -15.54
CA THR A 136 5.25 20.38 -15.25
C THR A 136 5.73 20.17 -13.83
N ILE A 137 4.96 19.39 -13.07
CA ILE A 137 5.35 18.85 -11.77
C ILE A 137 5.75 17.40 -12.00
N ASN A 138 7.02 17.08 -11.79
CA ASN A 138 7.51 15.71 -11.91
C ASN A 138 7.30 14.92 -10.61
N GLU A 139 7.10 13.62 -10.75
CA GLU A 139 7.17 12.67 -9.66
C GLU A 139 8.59 12.69 -9.09
N GLY A 140 8.70 12.95 -7.80
CA GLY A 140 9.95 12.87 -7.06
C GLY A 140 9.81 11.85 -5.94
N PRO A 141 9.89 12.25 -4.66
CA PRO A 141 9.56 11.36 -3.56
C PRO A 141 8.04 11.17 -3.35
N LEU A 142 7.20 11.92 -4.07
CA LEU A 142 5.75 11.93 -3.94
C LEU A 142 5.11 11.27 -5.17
N ALA A 143 4.13 10.39 -4.94
CA ALA A 143 3.29 9.83 -6.00
C ALA A 143 2.45 10.92 -6.68
N LEU A 144 2.02 10.70 -7.93
CA LEU A 144 1.15 11.65 -8.64
C LEU A 144 -0.17 11.86 -7.89
N SER A 145 -0.74 10.79 -7.32
CA SER A 145 -1.95 10.89 -6.51
C SER A 145 -1.74 11.72 -5.24
N THR A 146 -0.55 11.70 -4.65
CA THR A 146 -0.19 12.59 -3.53
C THR A 146 -0.11 14.04 -3.99
N ILE A 147 0.52 14.31 -5.13
CA ILE A 147 0.57 15.66 -5.73
C ILE A 147 -0.85 16.16 -6.02
N ALA A 148 -1.70 15.31 -6.60
CA ALA A 148 -3.10 15.63 -6.88
C ALA A 148 -3.89 15.94 -5.58
N CYS A 149 -3.68 15.16 -4.51
CA CYS A 149 -4.26 15.45 -3.20
C CYS A 149 -3.76 16.78 -2.61
N SER A 150 -2.47 17.10 -2.75
CA SER A 150 -1.88 18.37 -2.30
C SER A 150 -2.40 19.57 -3.05
N ILE A 151 -2.70 19.44 -4.35
CA ILE A 151 -3.33 20.53 -5.10
C ILE A 151 -4.80 20.66 -4.69
N ALA A 152 -5.52 19.55 -4.55
CA ALA A 152 -6.93 19.54 -4.23
C ALA A 152 -7.24 19.89 -2.76
N SER A 153 -6.29 19.77 -1.83
CA SER A 153 -6.41 20.16 -0.42
C SER A 153 -6.80 21.63 -0.26
N LEU A 154 -6.24 22.51 -1.11
CA LEU A 154 -6.48 23.96 -1.11
C LEU A 154 -7.94 24.33 -1.45
N TYR A 155 -8.66 23.44 -2.12
CA TYR A 155 -10.05 23.63 -2.54
C TYR A 155 -11.03 22.79 -1.71
N GLY A 156 -10.57 22.25 -0.59
CA GLY A 156 -11.35 21.39 0.29
C GLY A 156 -11.46 19.97 -0.25
N LEU A 157 -10.39 19.18 -0.09
CA LEU A 157 -10.35 17.78 -0.47
C LEU A 157 -11.42 16.97 0.28
N GLU A 158 -12.23 16.21 -0.46
CA GLU A 158 -13.25 15.36 0.15
C GLU A 158 -12.70 13.98 0.56
N LYS A 159 -13.36 13.34 1.54
CA LYS A 159 -12.95 12.03 2.08
C LYS A 159 -12.69 10.98 1.00
N TYR A 160 -13.58 10.85 0.00
CA TYR A 160 -13.38 9.85 -1.04
C TYR A 160 -12.18 10.14 -1.93
N SER A 161 -11.82 11.40 -2.17
CA SER A 161 -10.61 11.75 -2.90
C SER A 161 -9.34 11.42 -2.12
N LEU A 162 -9.35 11.54 -0.79
CA LEU A 162 -8.28 11.01 0.07
C LEU A 162 -8.17 9.48 -0.03
N ALA A 163 -9.31 8.78 -0.04
CA ALA A 163 -9.35 7.33 -0.21
C ALA A 163 -8.80 6.90 -1.59
N LEU A 164 -9.16 7.61 -2.66
CA LEU A 164 -8.58 7.41 -4.00
C LEU A 164 -7.06 7.65 -3.98
N GLY A 165 -6.61 8.72 -3.31
CA GLY A 165 -5.20 9.04 -3.15
C GLY A 165 -4.41 7.94 -2.45
N ALA A 166 -4.94 7.37 -1.36
CA ALA A 166 -4.30 6.27 -0.65
C ALA A 166 -4.09 5.03 -1.53
N ILE A 167 -5.07 4.68 -2.38
CA ILE A 167 -4.92 3.58 -3.32
C ILE A 167 -3.92 3.94 -4.43
N GLY A 168 -4.00 5.17 -4.97
CA GLY A 168 -3.09 5.68 -5.98
C GLY A 168 -1.62 5.62 -5.57
N VAL A 169 -1.30 5.98 -4.32
CA VAL A 169 0.06 5.91 -3.78
C VAL A 169 0.62 4.49 -3.88
N LEU A 170 -0.20 3.47 -3.61
CA LEU A 170 0.21 2.07 -3.70
C LEU A 170 0.35 1.56 -5.14
N CYS A 171 -0.22 2.26 -6.12
CA CYS A 171 -0.03 2.02 -7.54
C CYS A 171 1.25 2.68 -8.09
N SER A 172 1.86 3.60 -7.33
CA SER A 172 3.12 4.23 -7.71
C SER A 172 4.32 3.37 -7.30
N THR A 173 5.47 3.63 -7.93
CA THR A 173 6.76 3.08 -7.52
C THR A 173 7.47 3.93 -6.47
N THR A 174 6.83 5.02 -6.01
CA THR A 174 7.45 5.97 -5.08
C THR A 174 7.54 5.42 -3.64
N PRO A 175 8.49 5.92 -2.83
CA PRO A 175 8.61 5.49 -1.44
C PRO A 175 7.35 5.78 -0.62
N LEU A 176 6.89 4.81 0.17
CA LEU A 176 5.77 4.94 1.10
C LEU A 176 6.23 5.57 2.42
N LEU A 177 6.76 6.80 2.31
CA LEU A 177 7.34 7.59 3.40
C LEU A 177 6.70 8.99 3.42
N LYS A 178 6.87 9.72 4.53
CA LYS A 178 6.44 11.12 4.69
C LYS A 178 4.99 11.37 4.19
N GLN A 179 4.78 12.29 3.25
CA GLN A 179 3.45 12.63 2.73
C GLN A 179 2.72 11.44 2.08
N ASN A 180 3.42 10.57 1.35
CA ASN A 180 2.82 9.35 0.77
C ASN A 180 2.30 8.42 1.88
N ARG A 181 3.09 8.26 2.95
CA ARG A 181 2.70 7.49 4.15
C ARG A 181 1.50 8.12 4.86
N THR A 182 1.52 9.43 5.07
CA THR A 182 0.41 10.17 5.67
C THR A 182 -0.87 10.02 4.86
N LEU A 183 -0.80 10.18 3.53
CA LEU A 183 -1.95 9.99 2.64
C LEU A 183 -2.51 8.59 2.75
N PHE A 184 -1.65 7.57 2.73
CA PHE A 184 -2.10 6.20 2.88
C PHE A 184 -2.79 5.94 4.22
N ILE A 185 -2.21 6.39 5.34
CA ILE A 185 -2.79 6.18 6.68
C ILE A 185 -4.16 6.86 6.78
N ARG A 186 -4.26 8.15 6.43
CA ARG A 186 -5.51 8.91 6.48
C ARG A 186 -6.58 8.31 5.56
N GLY A 187 -6.19 7.95 4.33
CA GLY A 187 -7.13 7.36 3.38
C GLY A 187 -7.55 5.93 3.75
N ARG A 188 -6.67 5.14 4.40
CA ARG A 188 -7.00 3.82 4.96
C ARG A 188 -8.09 3.91 6.02
N GLU A 189 -7.95 4.83 6.97
CA GLU A 189 -8.96 5.06 8.02
C GLU A 189 -10.31 5.42 7.39
N ILE A 190 -10.31 6.31 6.40
CA ILE A 190 -11.53 6.66 5.65
C ILE A 190 -12.13 5.44 4.93
N LEU A 191 -11.31 4.58 4.32
CA LEU A 191 -11.78 3.38 3.63
C LEU A 191 -12.46 2.39 4.58
N GLU A 192 -11.92 2.25 5.79
CA GLU A 192 -12.45 1.38 6.85
C GLU A 192 -13.74 1.94 7.47
N GLU A 193 -13.84 3.25 7.63
CA GLU A 193 -15.02 3.95 8.17
C GLU A 193 -16.18 4.05 7.16
N GLU A 194 -15.91 4.56 5.96
CA GLU A 194 -16.95 4.95 5.00
C GLU A 194 -17.41 3.79 4.12
N ARG A 195 -16.63 2.70 4.05
CA ARG A 195 -17.00 1.43 3.40
C ARG A 195 -17.50 1.62 1.96
N TYR A 196 -16.70 2.30 1.14
CA TYR A 196 -17.08 2.59 -0.25
C TYR A 196 -17.26 1.30 -1.09
N PHE A 197 -18.42 1.16 -1.74
CA PHE A 197 -18.76 -0.05 -2.50
C PHE A 197 -17.78 -0.37 -3.64
N THR A 198 -17.16 0.66 -4.22
CA THR A 198 -16.15 0.51 -5.28
C THR A 198 -14.95 -0.30 -4.79
N PHE A 199 -14.52 -0.11 -3.55
CA PHE A 199 -13.39 -0.82 -2.98
C PHE A 199 -13.80 -2.10 -2.24
N GLU A 200 -14.87 -2.07 -1.44
CA GLU A 200 -15.32 -3.26 -0.69
C GLU A 200 -15.60 -4.46 -1.60
N ARG A 201 -16.19 -4.22 -2.78
CA ARG A 201 -16.55 -5.28 -3.73
C ARG A 201 -15.33 -5.99 -4.30
N ILE A 202 -14.22 -5.27 -4.45
CA ILE A 202 -12.94 -5.79 -4.92
C ILE A 202 -12.20 -6.47 -3.75
N MET A 203 -12.21 -5.86 -2.57
CA MET A 203 -11.51 -6.33 -1.38
C MET A 203 -12.08 -7.60 -0.76
N ILE A 204 -13.41 -7.78 -0.81
CA ILE A 204 -14.09 -8.94 -0.22
C ILE A 204 -14.28 -10.03 -1.27
N THR A 205 -13.58 -11.15 -1.09
CA THR A 205 -13.79 -12.35 -1.92
C THR A 205 -15.22 -12.86 -1.81
N LYS A 206 -15.72 -13.51 -2.86
CA LYS A 206 -17.06 -14.12 -2.87
C LYS A 206 -17.28 -15.04 -1.66
N GLU A 207 -16.28 -15.83 -1.31
CA GLU A 207 -16.32 -16.73 -0.15
C GLU A 207 -16.42 -15.96 1.18
N LYS A 208 -15.58 -14.95 1.40
CA LYS A 208 -15.63 -14.10 2.60
C LYS A 208 -16.98 -13.40 2.72
N ARG A 209 -17.55 -12.94 1.60
CA ARG A 209 -18.88 -12.33 1.55
C ARG A 209 -19.99 -13.31 1.93
N ASN A 210 -19.95 -14.52 1.39
CA ASN A 210 -20.91 -15.57 1.73
C ASN A 210 -20.82 -15.93 3.22
N ASN A 211 -19.61 -16.04 3.77
CA ASN A 211 -19.40 -16.32 5.19
C ASN A 211 -19.95 -15.20 6.08
N MET A 212 -19.74 -13.93 5.71
CA MET A 212 -20.33 -12.79 6.44
C MET A 212 -21.86 -12.83 6.47
N LEU A 213 -22.48 -13.18 5.35
CA LEU A 213 -23.94 -13.33 5.25
C LEU A 213 -24.47 -14.49 6.11
N LEU A 214 -23.73 -15.59 6.22
CA LEU A 214 -24.13 -16.79 6.97
C LEU A 214 -23.99 -16.62 8.50
N TYR A 215 -22.96 -15.91 8.96
CA TYR A 215 -22.65 -15.81 10.39
C TYR A 215 -23.05 -14.47 11.04
N GLY A 216 -23.76 -13.59 10.31
CA GLY A 216 -24.27 -12.32 10.84
C GLY A 216 -23.20 -11.36 11.34
N GLY A 217 -21.95 -11.52 10.90
CA GLY A 217 -20.82 -10.73 11.37
C GLY A 217 -20.73 -9.38 10.67
N ASP A 218 -20.40 -8.33 11.42
CA ASP A 218 -19.99 -7.05 10.82
C ASP A 218 -18.62 -7.26 10.18
N GLY A 219 -18.65 -7.38 8.86
CA GLY A 219 -17.52 -7.86 8.10
C GLY A 219 -16.43 -6.81 7.97
N HIS A 220 -15.53 -6.71 8.95
CA HIS A 220 -14.42 -5.77 8.86
C HIS A 220 -13.50 -6.13 7.67
N VAL A 221 -13.26 -5.12 6.82
CA VAL A 221 -12.32 -5.17 5.71
C VAL A 221 -11.11 -4.36 6.14
N SER A 222 -9.99 -5.03 6.37
CA SER A 222 -8.72 -4.34 6.61
C SER A 222 -8.13 -3.87 5.30
N TYR A 223 -7.63 -2.63 5.28
CA TYR A 223 -6.97 -2.02 4.14
C TYR A 223 -5.45 -1.90 4.37
N SER A 224 -4.80 -2.94 4.91
CA SER A 224 -3.34 -2.96 5.00
C SER A 224 -2.71 -2.87 3.60
N ALA A 225 -1.54 -2.22 3.47
CA ALA A 225 -0.92 -2.01 2.16
C ALA A 225 -0.69 -3.32 1.37
N PRO A 226 -0.23 -4.44 1.98
CA PRO A 226 -0.12 -5.72 1.29
C PRO A 226 -1.48 -6.25 0.80
N MET A 227 -2.54 -6.08 1.60
CA MET A 227 -3.88 -6.54 1.22
C MET A 227 -4.46 -5.72 0.07
N VAL A 228 -4.26 -4.41 0.08
CA VAL A 228 -4.69 -3.53 -1.01
C VAL A 228 -3.92 -3.84 -2.29
N ARG A 229 -2.60 -4.07 -2.22
CA ARG A 229 -1.81 -4.45 -3.40
C ARG A 229 -2.31 -5.74 -4.03
N SER A 230 -2.38 -6.80 -3.23
CA SER A 230 -2.77 -8.13 -3.70
C SER A 230 -4.21 -8.21 -4.23
N ARG A 231 -5.15 -7.44 -3.64
CA ARG A 231 -6.58 -7.54 -4.00
C ARG A 231 -7.07 -6.45 -4.92
N VAL A 232 -6.42 -5.29 -4.95
CA VAL A 232 -6.86 -4.13 -5.74
C VAL A 232 -5.80 -3.81 -6.79
N VAL A 233 -4.59 -3.41 -6.40
CA VAL A 233 -3.59 -2.89 -7.35
C VAL A 233 -3.26 -3.93 -8.42
N TYR A 234 -2.78 -5.11 -8.04
CA TYR A 234 -2.33 -6.14 -8.97
C TYR A 234 -3.47 -6.63 -9.90
N PRO A 235 -4.68 -6.95 -9.40
CA PRO A 235 -5.82 -7.24 -10.27
C PRO A 235 -6.18 -6.13 -11.25
N LEU A 236 -6.11 -4.86 -10.82
CA LEU A 236 -6.42 -3.71 -11.67
C LEU A 236 -5.35 -3.51 -12.75
N GLU A 237 -4.07 -3.70 -12.43
CA GLU A 237 -2.97 -3.63 -13.41
C GLU A 237 -3.15 -4.71 -14.47
N THR A 238 -3.31 -5.97 -14.06
CA THR A 238 -3.59 -7.09 -14.96
C THR A 238 -4.88 -6.89 -15.75
N TYR A 239 -5.88 -6.20 -15.19
CA TYR A 239 -7.07 -5.82 -15.92
C TYR A 239 -6.74 -4.84 -17.04
N VAL A 240 -6.06 -3.73 -16.73
CA VAL A 240 -5.71 -2.67 -17.68
C VAL A 240 -4.81 -3.21 -18.79
N GLU A 241 -3.75 -3.97 -18.47
CA GLU A 241 -2.80 -4.53 -19.44
C GLU A 241 -3.46 -5.27 -20.60
N LYS A 242 -4.58 -5.97 -20.36
CA LYS A 242 -5.30 -6.73 -21.39
C LYS A 242 -5.92 -5.86 -22.48
N ASN A 243 -6.37 -4.65 -22.14
CA ASN A 243 -6.94 -3.70 -23.09
C ASN A 243 -6.85 -2.28 -22.51
N PRO A 244 -5.68 -1.63 -22.61
CA PRO A 244 -5.36 -0.47 -21.77
C PRO A 244 -6.37 0.68 -21.89
N GLU A 245 -6.70 1.12 -23.10
CA GLU A 245 -7.64 2.22 -23.33
C GLU A 245 -9.06 1.92 -22.83
N ILE A 246 -9.62 0.78 -23.22
CA ILE A 246 -11.02 0.45 -22.90
C ILE A 246 -11.17 0.16 -21.41
N HIS A 247 -10.22 -0.57 -20.83
CA HIS A 247 -10.27 -0.96 -19.43
C HIS A 247 -9.99 0.22 -18.51
N TRP A 248 -9.05 1.09 -18.84
CA TRP A 248 -8.81 2.32 -18.09
C TRP A 248 -10.07 3.21 -18.04
N ASN A 249 -10.73 3.43 -19.19
CA ASN A 249 -11.97 4.21 -19.23
C ASN A 249 -13.11 3.57 -18.41
N ARG A 250 -13.20 2.24 -18.39
CA ARG A 250 -14.16 1.52 -17.54
C ARG A 250 -13.85 1.70 -16.05
N LEU A 251 -12.57 1.64 -15.66
CA LEU A 251 -12.15 1.89 -14.28
C LEU A 251 -12.41 3.34 -13.88
N LEU A 252 -12.18 4.32 -14.77
CA LEU A 252 -12.53 5.72 -14.52
C LEU A 252 -14.02 5.87 -14.19
N GLN A 253 -14.90 5.31 -15.02
CA GLN A 253 -16.35 5.35 -14.78
C GLN A 253 -16.77 4.60 -13.51
N TYR A 254 -16.03 3.54 -13.16
CA TYR A 254 -16.25 2.79 -11.94
C TYR A 254 -15.81 3.58 -10.70
N PHE A 255 -14.57 4.05 -10.61
CA PHE A 255 -14.15 4.74 -9.39
C PHE A 255 -14.75 6.14 -9.25
N LEU A 256 -15.32 6.74 -10.30
CA LEU A 256 -15.93 8.07 -10.21
C LEU A 256 -17.09 8.16 -9.20
N ASN A 257 -17.87 7.09 -8.99
CA ASN A 257 -19.02 7.13 -8.07
C ASN A 257 -18.92 6.07 -6.94
N PRO A 258 -18.49 6.45 -5.73
CA PRO A 258 -18.28 5.51 -4.62
C PRO A 258 -19.55 4.79 -4.16
N LYS A 259 -20.73 5.40 -4.38
CA LYS A 259 -22.01 4.94 -3.83
C LYS A 259 -22.89 4.22 -4.85
N LYS A 260 -22.42 4.01 -6.09
CA LYS A 260 -23.22 3.38 -7.15
C LYS A 260 -23.37 1.88 -6.90
N GLN A 261 -24.61 1.41 -6.80
CA GLN A 261 -24.90 0.03 -6.38
C GLN A 261 -25.49 -0.88 -7.48
N GLY A 262 -25.83 -0.37 -8.66
CA GLY A 262 -26.56 -1.13 -9.69
C GLY A 262 -25.93 -2.47 -10.07
N GLY A 263 -26.75 -3.44 -10.49
CA GLY A 263 -26.33 -4.83 -10.71
C GLY A 263 -25.14 -5.01 -11.66
N THR A 264 -25.09 -4.24 -12.76
CA THR A 264 -23.93 -4.25 -13.68
C THR A 264 -22.64 -3.80 -12.98
N TYR A 265 -22.74 -2.81 -12.11
CA TYR A 265 -21.62 -2.26 -11.36
C TYR A 265 -21.12 -3.24 -10.29
N GLN A 266 -22.05 -3.99 -9.69
CA GLN A 266 -21.72 -5.04 -8.76
C GLN A 266 -20.95 -6.17 -9.45
N LYS A 267 -21.50 -6.68 -10.56
CA LYS A 267 -20.86 -7.72 -11.35
C LYS A 267 -19.46 -7.31 -11.82
N PHE A 268 -19.26 -6.04 -12.14
CA PHE A 268 -17.95 -5.54 -12.55
C PHE A 268 -16.92 -5.58 -11.40
N GLY A 269 -17.26 -5.05 -10.21
CA GLY A 269 -16.36 -5.14 -9.04
C GLY A 269 -16.06 -6.58 -8.63
N GLU A 270 -17.06 -7.46 -8.70
CA GLU A 270 -16.88 -8.90 -8.47
C GLU A 270 -15.96 -9.54 -9.51
N ALA A 271 -16.09 -9.20 -10.79
CA ALA A 271 -15.20 -9.68 -11.83
C ALA A 271 -13.74 -9.27 -11.56
N LEU A 272 -13.51 -8.01 -11.16
CA LEU A 272 -12.17 -7.53 -10.78
C LEU A 272 -11.58 -8.33 -9.61
N SER A 273 -12.38 -8.66 -8.58
CA SER A 273 -11.94 -9.46 -7.42
C SER A 273 -11.52 -10.90 -7.77
N THR A 274 -11.88 -11.40 -8.95
CA THR A 274 -11.55 -12.76 -9.41
C THR A 274 -10.34 -12.83 -10.32
N ILE A 275 -9.79 -11.68 -10.71
CA ILE A 275 -8.58 -11.63 -11.53
C ILE A 275 -7.42 -12.12 -10.68
N LYS A 276 -6.85 -13.26 -11.10
CA LYS A 276 -5.55 -13.70 -10.59
C LYS A 276 -4.48 -12.86 -11.25
N ALA A 277 -3.62 -12.29 -10.43
CA ALA A 277 -2.51 -11.47 -10.87
C ALA A 277 -1.24 -12.17 -10.41
N ASP A 278 -0.43 -12.63 -11.36
CA ASP A 278 0.86 -13.26 -11.10
C ASP A 278 1.89 -12.15 -10.93
N HIS A 279 1.86 -11.49 -9.77
CA HIS A 279 2.90 -10.55 -9.36
C HIS A 279 3.84 -11.25 -8.42
N GLU A 280 5.09 -11.41 -8.83
CA GLU A 280 6.15 -11.72 -7.89
C GLU A 280 6.32 -10.48 -7.00
N GLU A 281 6.09 -10.62 -5.70
CA GLU A 281 6.57 -9.59 -4.78
C GLU A 281 8.08 -9.44 -5.05
N PRO A 282 8.58 -8.22 -5.28
CA PRO A 282 9.98 -8.03 -5.59
C PRO A 282 10.80 -8.76 -4.54
N GLN A 283 11.68 -9.66 -5.00
CA GLN A 283 12.57 -10.41 -4.12
C GLN A 283 13.48 -9.39 -3.45
N ASN A 284 13.09 -8.97 -2.26
CA ASN A 284 13.86 -8.00 -1.52
C ASN A 284 15.12 -8.71 -1.03
N ASP A 285 16.27 -8.09 -1.26
CA ASP A 285 17.54 -8.51 -0.67
C ASP A 285 17.49 -8.21 0.83
N TYR A 286 16.83 -9.11 1.57
CA TYR A 286 16.72 -8.99 3.01
C TYR A 286 18.03 -9.44 3.63
N THR A 287 18.63 -8.56 4.43
CA THR A 287 19.61 -8.99 5.44
C THR A 287 18.81 -9.38 6.69
N PRO A 288 18.65 -10.68 7.02
CA PRO A 288 17.86 -11.09 8.16
C PRO A 288 18.45 -10.57 9.47
N ILE A 289 17.58 -10.02 10.32
CA ILE A 289 17.94 -9.54 11.66
C ILE A 289 17.90 -10.73 12.62
N VAL A 290 19.05 -11.07 13.20
CA VAL A 290 19.14 -12.17 14.17
C VAL A 290 18.43 -11.76 15.46
N THR A 291 17.48 -12.58 15.89
CA THR A 291 16.69 -12.38 17.12
C THR A 291 16.42 -13.72 17.81
N THR A 292 15.81 -13.69 19.00
CA THR A 292 15.46 -14.89 19.77
C THR A 292 13.95 -15.08 19.86
N LEU A 293 13.48 -16.31 20.09
CA LEU A 293 12.06 -16.57 20.34
C LEU A 293 11.54 -15.83 21.58
N GLU A 294 12.40 -15.60 22.58
CA GLU A 294 12.05 -14.89 23.81
C GLU A 294 11.76 -13.41 23.56
N ASP A 295 12.39 -12.79 22.56
CA ASP A 295 12.11 -11.38 22.20
C ASP A 295 10.76 -11.24 21.44
N ILE A 296 10.24 -12.32 20.85
CA ILE A 296 9.05 -12.31 20.01
C ILE A 296 7.79 -12.40 20.86
N THR A 297 7.33 -11.26 21.37
CA THR A 297 6.06 -11.13 22.09
C THR A 297 4.98 -10.46 21.24
N LYS A 298 3.71 -10.64 21.64
CA LYS A 298 2.59 -9.96 20.98
C LYS A 298 2.72 -8.44 21.02
N ASP A 299 3.18 -7.90 22.14
CA ASP A 299 3.30 -6.45 22.34
C ASP A 299 4.48 -5.88 21.56
N ALA A 300 5.61 -6.58 21.52
CA ALA A 300 6.77 -6.17 20.72
C ALA A 300 6.44 -6.12 19.21
N ILE A 301 5.70 -7.11 18.68
CA ILE A 301 5.25 -7.10 17.28
C ILE A 301 4.29 -5.93 17.04
N LYS A 302 3.30 -5.73 17.92
CA LYS A 302 2.33 -4.63 17.76
C LYS A 302 2.98 -3.26 17.83
N GLU A 303 3.95 -3.07 18.71
CA GLU A 303 4.71 -1.83 18.81
C GLU A 303 5.48 -1.56 17.51
N MET A 304 6.19 -2.57 17.00
CA MET A 304 6.90 -2.48 15.72
C MET A 304 5.95 -2.18 14.56
N GLU A 305 4.82 -2.90 14.44
CA GLU A 305 3.84 -2.68 13.38
C GLU A 305 3.23 -1.28 13.50
N LYS A 306 2.86 -0.84 14.70
CA LYS A 306 2.33 0.52 14.92
C LYS A 306 3.32 1.60 14.53
N ALA A 307 4.60 1.43 14.85
CA ALA A 307 5.63 2.42 14.57
C ALA A 307 5.99 2.46 13.07
N LEU A 308 6.04 1.30 12.42
CA LEU A 308 6.61 1.19 11.07
C LEU A 308 5.56 1.02 9.97
N GLU A 309 4.34 0.56 10.22
CA GLU A 309 3.34 0.40 9.15
C GLU A 309 2.81 1.75 8.66
N PRO A 310 2.51 1.89 7.36
CA PRO A 310 2.49 0.85 6.33
C PRO A 310 3.88 0.45 5.79
N TYR A 311 4.01 -0.83 5.44
CA TYR A 311 5.17 -1.35 4.72
C TYR A 311 4.99 -1.22 3.21
N GLY A 312 6.07 -0.94 2.49
CA GLY A 312 6.06 -0.70 1.06
C GLY A 312 7.44 -0.33 0.51
N VAL A 313 7.48 0.26 -0.68
CA VAL A 313 8.74 0.75 -1.27
C VAL A 313 9.35 1.78 -0.32
N GLY A 314 10.66 1.69 -0.06
CA GLY A 314 11.35 2.56 0.90
C GLY A 314 11.11 2.27 2.39
N ASN A 315 10.18 1.36 2.72
CA ASN A 315 9.95 0.88 4.09
C ASN A 315 9.47 -0.57 4.08
N LEU A 316 10.38 -1.48 3.76
CA LEU A 316 10.06 -2.90 3.67
C LEU A 316 9.62 -3.47 5.02
N ARG A 317 8.92 -4.60 5.04
CA ARG A 317 8.64 -5.30 6.31
C ARG A 317 9.97 -5.86 6.86
N PRO A 318 10.25 -5.76 8.17
CA PRO A 318 11.46 -6.33 8.74
C PRO A 318 11.47 -7.86 8.63
N PHE A 319 12.64 -8.41 8.30
CA PHE A 319 12.87 -9.83 8.11
C PHE A 319 13.84 -10.33 9.18
N PHE A 320 13.49 -11.43 9.85
CA PHE A 320 14.18 -11.92 11.02
C PHE A 320 14.70 -13.33 10.82
N LYS A 321 15.76 -13.65 11.55
CA LYS A 321 16.31 -15.00 11.68
C LYS A 321 16.34 -15.42 13.14
N ILE A 322 15.73 -16.57 13.40
CA ILE A 322 15.79 -17.26 14.69
C ILE A 322 16.65 -18.49 14.50
N LYS A 323 17.68 -18.65 15.33
CA LYS A 323 18.58 -19.81 15.26
C LYS A 323 18.18 -20.87 16.25
N ASP A 324 18.37 -22.13 15.86
CA ASP A 324 18.27 -23.30 16.75
C ASP A 324 16.93 -23.41 17.50
N ALA A 325 15.83 -23.15 16.81
CA ALA A 325 14.49 -23.18 17.38
C ALA A 325 13.97 -24.63 17.51
N GLU A 326 13.71 -25.09 18.75
CA GLU A 326 13.18 -26.42 19.02
C GLU A 326 11.67 -26.49 18.76
N ILE A 327 11.25 -27.41 17.89
CA ILE A 327 9.84 -27.60 17.55
C ILE A 327 9.07 -28.23 18.71
N GLU A 328 8.08 -27.53 19.24
CA GLU A 328 7.16 -28.06 20.26
C GLU A 328 5.99 -28.84 19.63
N SER A 329 5.46 -28.37 18.50
CA SER A 329 4.41 -29.10 17.75
C SER A 329 4.36 -28.73 16.26
N ILE A 330 3.76 -29.62 15.48
CA ILE A 330 3.67 -29.54 14.01
C ILE A 330 2.24 -29.80 13.57
N ARG A 331 1.75 -28.98 12.65
CA ARG A 331 0.45 -29.17 12.01
C ARG A 331 0.57 -28.91 10.51
N LYS A 332 0.15 -29.88 9.70
CA LYS A 332 -0.10 -29.68 8.26
C LYS A 332 -1.57 -29.33 8.03
N PHE A 333 -1.84 -28.45 7.09
CA PHE A 333 -3.20 -28.04 6.73
C PHE A 333 -3.33 -27.85 5.22
N ASP A 334 -4.57 -27.68 4.76
CA ASP A 334 -4.91 -27.46 3.35
C ASP A 334 -4.24 -28.48 2.40
N MET A 335 -4.55 -29.76 2.62
CA MET A 335 -4.00 -30.87 1.84
C MET A 335 -2.46 -30.92 1.80
N SER A 336 -1.82 -30.50 2.89
CA SER A 336 -0.35 -30.42 3.05
C SER A 336 0.34 -29.31 2.25
N ARG A 337 -0.41 -28.32 1.76
CA ARG A 337 0.14 -27.07 1.22
C ARG A 337 0.57 -26.09 2.31
N GLY A 338 -0.07 -26.19 3.48
CA GLY A 338 0.25 -25.40 4.65
C GLY A 338 1.01 -26.18 5.72
N LEU A 339 1.96 -25.52 6.37
CA LEU A 339 2.70 -25.98 7.54
C LEU A 339 2.62 -24.93 8.65
N GLU A 340 2.26 -25.36 9.86
CA GLU A 340 2.33 -24.58 11.09
C GLU A 340 3.24 -25.31 12.08
N LEU A 341 4.22 -24.58 12.60
CA LEU A 341 5.10 -24.99 13.69
C LEU A 341 4.77 -24.15 14.92
N SER A 342 4.87 -24.74 16.10
CA SER A 342 4.80 -23.99 17.36
C SER A 342 6.08 -24.19 18.16
N PHE A 343 6.49 -23.13 18.83
CA PHE A 343 7.67 -23.03 19.68
C PHE A 343 7.24 -22.56 21.06
N ARG A 344 7.85 -23.13 22.10
CA ARG A 344 7.57 -22.75 23.49
C ARG A 344 8.58 -21.70 23.93
N THR A 345 8.09 -20.65 24.58
CA THR A 345 8.88 -19.57 25.18
C THR A 345 8.52 -19.41 26.66
N SER A 346 9.23 -18.55 27.38
CA SER A 346 8.87 -18.18 28.75
C SER A 346 7.50 -17.47 28.86
N HIS A 347 7.07 -16.82 27.78
CA HIS A 347 5.84 -16.01 27.71
C HIS A 347 4.68 -16.65 26.93
N GLY A 348 4.84 -17.90 26.48
CA GLY A 348 3.77 -18.68 25.86
C GLY A 348 4.20 -19.41 24.60
N LEU A 349 3.35 -19.35 23.57
CA LEU A 349 3.61 -19.98 22.27
C LEU A 349 3.88 -18.92 21.22
N VAL A 350 4.98 -19.11 20.48
CA VAL A 350 5.25 -18.44 19.21
C VAL A 350 5.00 -19.44 18.09
N LYS A 351 4.37 -19.00 17.02
CA LYS A 351 4.09 -19.84 15.85
C LYS A 351 4.99 -19.49 14.68
N ALA A 352 5.16 -20.42 13.76
CA ALA A 352 5.65 -20.13 12.42
C ALA A 352 4.77 -20.81 11.38
N THR A 353 4.47 -20.13 10.28
CA THR A 353 3.60 -20.67 9.22
C THR A 353 4.24 -20.52 7.84
N ALA A 354 4.09 -21.55 7.03
CA ALA A 354 4.49 -21.60 5.62
C ALA A 354 3.30 -22.08 4.79
N TYR A 355 3.16 -21.55 3.58
CA TYR A 355 2.09 -21.95 2.66
C TYR A 355 2.59 -21.91 1.22
N ASP A 356 2.35 -22.97 0.45
CA ASP A 356 2.79 -23.15 -0.94
C ASP A 356 4.31 -22.90 -1.15
N VAL A 357 5.12 -23.28 -0.15
CA VAL A 357 6.59 -23.20 -0.18
C VAL A 357 7.21 -24.58 0.10
N PRO A 358 8.43 -24.87 -0.39
CA PRO A 358 9.05 -26.20 -0.27
C PRO A 358 9.06 -26.80 1.14
N ILE A 359 9.26 -25.97 2.18
CA ILE A 359 9.27 -26.46 3.58
C ILE A 359 7.96 -27.12 3.99
N ALA A 360 6.81 -26.73 3.42
CA ALA A 360 5.52 -27.36 3.75
C ALA A 360 5.52 -28.88 3.50
N HIS A 361 6.41 -29.35 2.62
CA HIS A 361 6.57 -30.75 2.25
C HIS A 361 7.69 -31.47 3.01
N THR A 362 8.49 -30.77 3.82
CA THR A 362 9.55 -31.36 4.63
C THR A 362 8.99 -32.28 5.72
N LYS A 363 9.77 -33.32 6.07
CA LYS A 363 9.48 -34.22 7.20
C LYS A 363 10.17 -33.68 8.45
N LEU A 364 9.40 -33.06 9.32
CA LEU A 364 9.83 -32.55 10.62
C LEU A 364 9.12 -33.36 11.72
N LYS A 365 9.73 -33.45 12.91
CA LYS A 365 9.16 -34.03 14.12
C LYS A 365 9.34 -33.09 15.32
N LYS A 366 8.54 -33.32 16.37
CA LYS A 366 8.72 -32.65 17.66
C LYS A 366 10.15 -32.89 18.18
N GLY A 367 10.77 -31.85 18.73
CA GLY A 367 12.15 -31.87 19.23
C GLY A 367 13.22 -31.71 18.14
N ASP A 368 12.84 -31.58 16.86
CA ASP A 368 13.80 -31.13 15.85
C ASP A 368 14.15 -29.66 16.10
N HIS A 369 15.39 -29.30 15.73
CA HIS A 369 15.90 -27.93 15.78
C HIS A 369 16.07 -27.39 14.37
N LEU A 370 15.73 -26.12 14.15
CA LEU A 370 15.95 -25.47 12.85
C LEU A 370 16.24 -23.97 12.97
N ASP A 371 16.90 -23.43 11.95
CA ASP A 371 16.98 -21.98 11.75
C ASP A 371 15.75 -21.53 10.93
N ILE A 372 15.02 -20.54 11.44
CA ILE A 372 13.80 -19.99 10.82
C ILE A 372 14.11 -18.60 10.30
N GLU A 373 13.76 -18.33 9.04
CA GLU A 373 13.82 -16.99 8.46
C GLU A 373 12.42 -16.54 8.00
N GLY A 374 12.03 -15.33 8.40
CA GLY A 374 10.68 -14.86 8.13
C GLY A 374 10.32 -13.50 8.70
N SER A 375 9.13 -13.05 8.34
CA SER A 375 8.55 -11.78 8.84
C SER A 375 7.64 -12.03 10.04
N LEU A 376 7.73 -11.19 11.07
CA LEU A 376 6.84 -11.26 12.23
C LEU A 376 5.49 -10.62 11.96
N TYR A 377 4.41 -11.20 12.51
CA TYR A 377 3.05 -10.66 12.49
C TYR A 377 2.19 -11.27 13.60
N ILE A 378 1.04 -10.65 13.88
CA ILE A 378 0.02 -11.26 14.75
C ILE A 378 -1.00 -12.02 13.90
N SER A 379 -1.14 -13.33 14.16
CA SER A 379 -2.14 -14.15 13.47
C SER A 379 -3.55 -13.67 13.79
N SER A 380 -4.33 -13.31 12.76
CA SER A 380 -5.75 -12.95 12.92
C SER A 380 -6.63 -14.13 13.32
N PHE A 381 -6.17 -15.37 13.09
CA PHE A 381 -6.90 -16.58 13.45
C PHE A 381 -6.65 -17.00 14.91
N SER A 382 -5.39 -17.02 15.33
CA SER A 382 -5.02 -17.50 16.68
C SER A 382 -4.77 -16.39 17.69
N GLY A 383 -4.56 -15.15 17.24
CA GLY A 383 -4.19 -14.02 18.09
C GLY A 383 -2.77 -14.08 18.66
N LEU A 384 -1.96 -15.06 18.24
CA LEU A 384 -0.62 -15.35 18.73
C LEU A 384 0.47 -14.69 17.85
N PRO A 385 1.64 -14.38 18.44
CA PRO A 385 2.82 -13.98 17.69
C PRO A 385 3.23 -15.08 16.70
N THR A 386 3.41 -14.71 15.44
CA THR A 386 3.66 -15.66 14.35
C THR A 386 4.75 -15.16 13.42
N ILE A 387 5.58 -16.09 12.94
CA ILE A 387 6.59 -15.89 11.90
C ILE A 387 6.04 -16.41 10.58
N LYS A 388 5.90 -15.55 9.56
CA LYS A 388 5.63 -15.99 8.19
C LYS A 388 6.94 -16.46 7.58
N MET A 389 7.08 -17.77 7.43
CA MET A 389 8.30 -18.40 6.91
C MET A 389 8.35 -18.21 5.40
N GLU A 390 9.48 -17.70 4.92
CA GLU A 390 9.74 -17.53 3.48
C GLU A 390 10.92 -18.39 3.02
N ASP A 391 11.88 -18.65 3.91
CA ASP A 391 12.99 -19.60 3.68
C ASP A 391 13.41 -20.29 5.00
N ILE A 392 13.99 -21.49 4.91
CA ILE A 392 14.55 -22.24 6.04
C ILE A 392 15.87 -22.89 5.64
N ALA A 393 16.88 -22.74 6.50
CA ALA A 393 18.03 -23.63 6.53
C ALA A 393 17.80 -24.71 7.61
N VAL A 394 17.51 -25.94 7.17
CA VAL A 394 17.51 -27.11 8.07
C VAL A 394 18.96 -27.52 8.30
N LYS A 395 19.37 -27.69 9.56
CA LYS A 395 20.67 -28.26 9.92
C LYS A 395 20.55 -29.72 10.33
#